data_AF-A0AA88W9W4-F1
#
_entry.id   AF-A0AA88W9W4-F1
#
_cell.length_a   1.000
_cell.length_b   1.000
_cell.length_c   1.000
_cell.angle_alpha   90.00
_cell.angle_beta   90.00
_cell.angle_gamma   90.00
#
_symmetry.space_group_name_H-M   'P 1'
#
loop_
_entity.id
_entity.type
_entity.pdbx_description
1 polymer ?
#
loop_
_entity_poly.entity_id
_entity_poly.type
_entity_poly.pdbx_seq_one_letter_code
_entity_poly.pdbx_strand_id
1 'polypeptide(L)'
;MAHGHFPVENLADALRAKLPIPVYSIGPAIPYFKLPPPKPVSTSQASYFRWLDSQPKSSILYVSMGSFLSASGEEVNELSKRLRASGYGYLWLHEPRQ
;
A
#
# COMPACT_ATOMS: atom_id res chain seq x y z
N MET A 1 -21.89 27.64 -15.60
CA MET A 1 -20.69 28.06 -14.84
C MET A 1 -19.81 26.84 -14.69
N ALA A 2 -18.52 26.96 -15.04
CA ALA A 2 -17.63 25.86 -15.41
C ALA A 2 -17.42 24.82 -14.28
N HIS A 3 -17.66 23.55 -14.60
CA HIS A 3 -17.05 22.44 -13.87
C HIS A 3 -15.55 22.46 -14.20
N GLY A 4 -14.73 22.86 -13.22
CA GLY A 4 -13.28 22.77 -13.30
C GLY A 4 -12.83 21.31 -13.33
N HIS A 5 -12.92 20.69 -14.50
CA HIS A 5 -12.15 19.51 -14.83
C HIS A 5 -10.70 19.96 -14.97
N PHE A 6 -9.92 19.89 -13.90
CA PHE A 6 -8.47 19.96 -14.01
C PHE A 6 -8.05 18.74 -14.84
N PRO A 7 -7.48 18.91 -16.04
CA PRO A 7 -6.95 17.77 -16.78
C PRO A 7 -5.74 17.31 -15.99
N VAL A 8 -5.89 16.22 -15.24
CA VAL A 8 -4.73 15.43 -14.83
C VAL A 8 -4.13 14.91 -16.13
N GLU A 9 -3.12 15.64 -16.62
CA GLU A 9 -2.35 15.22 -17.77
C GLU A 9 -1.90 13.77 -17.52
N ASN A 10 -2.32 12.88 -18.39
CA ASN A 10 -1.92 11.48 -18.30
C ASN A 10 -0.40 11.43 -18.38
N LEU A 11 0.26 10.89 -17.35
CA LEU A 11 1.73 10.83 -17.25
C LEU A 11 2.37 10.28 -18.54
N ALA A 12 1.72 9.30 -19.16
CA ALA A 12 2.20 8.73 -20.41
C ALA A 12 2.25 9.77 -21.54
N ASP A 13 1.26 10.65 -21.64
CA ASP A 13 1.17 11.69 -22.66
C ASP A 13 2.16 12.83 -22.37
N ALA A 14 2.31 13.21 -21.09
CA ALA A 14 3.33 14.16 -20.66
C ALA A 14 4.75 13.69 -21.01
N LEU A 15 5.03 12.40 -20.85
CA LEU A 15 6.32 11.80 -21.21
C LEU A 15 6.53 11.76 -22.72
N ARG A 16 5.50 11.40 -23.51
CA ARG A 16 5.56 11.41 -24.98
C ARG A 16 5.82 12.79 -25.56
N ALA A 17 5.27 13.83 -24.95
CA ALA A 17 5.48 15.21 -25.40
C ALA A 17 6.92 15.71 -25.15
N LYS A 18 7.62 15.17 -24.14
CA LYS A 18 8.93 15.65 -23.70
C LYS A 18 10.12 14.84 -24.21
N LEU A 19 9.89 13.58 -24.59
CA LEU A 19 10.97 12.67 -24.95
C LEU A 19 11.01 12.46 -26.47
N PRO A 20 12.19 12.54 -27.11
CA PRO A 20 12.35 12.29 -28.54
C PRO A 20 12.33 10.79 -28.89
N ILE A 21 11.86 9.93 -27.98
CA ILE A 21 11.79 8.48 -28.13
C ILE A 21 10.34 7.99 -27.92
N PRO A 22 9.92 6.91 -28.60
CA PRO A 22 8.60 6.32 -28.37
C PRO A 22 8.42 5.84 -26.93
N VAL A 23 7.28 6.18 -26.30
CA VAL A 23 6.93 5.79 -24.93
C VAL A 23 5.74 4.83 -24.94
N TYR A 24 5.95 3.62 -24.44
CA TYR A 24 4.94 2.56 -24.35
C TYR A 24 4.70 2.17 -22.88
N SER A 25 3.45 2.24 -22.45
CA SER A 25 3.03 1.73 -21.15
C SER A 25 2.80 0.22 -21.22
N ILE A 26 3.64 -0.56 -20.53
CA ILE A 26 3.53 -2.04 -20.50
C ILE A 26 2.72 -2.56 -19.31
N GLY A 27 2.08 -1.66 -18.54
CA GLY A 27 1.34 -2.01 -17.33
C GLY A 27 2.25 -2.30 -16.14
N PRO A 28 1.67 -2.65 -14.98
CA PRO A 28 2.45 -3.00 -13.80
C PRO A 28 3.30 -4.24 -14.12
N ALA A 29 4.62 -4.08 -14.10
CA ALA A 29 5.58 -5.15 -14.35
C ALA A 29 5.73 -6.09 -13.13
N ILE A 30 4.67 -6.22 -12.32
CA ILE A 30 4.63 -7.18 -11.22
C ILE A 30 4.60 -8.56 -11.88
N PRO A 31 5.66 -9.38 -11.72
CA PRO A 31 5.68 -10.67 -12.38
C PRO A 31 4.51 -11.49 -11.82
N TYR A 32 3.71 -12.08 -12.71
CA TYR A 32 2.75 -13.10 -12.34
C TYR A 32 3.53 -14.37 -12.00
N PHE A 33 4.26 -14.34 -10.88
CA PHE A 33 4.82 -15.55 -10.32
C PHE A 33 3.64 -16.46 -10.03
N LYS A 34 3.66 -17.69 -10.57
CA LYS A 34 2.95 -18.78 -9.92
C LYS A 34 3.52 -18.79 -8.51
N LEU A 35 2.79 -18.19 -7.57
CA LEU A 35 3.21 -18.16 -6.18
C LEU A 35 3.47 -19.62 -5.83
N PRO A 36 4.67 -19.98 -5.33
CA PRO A 36 4.86 -21.32 -4.81
C PRO A 36 3.73 -21.59 -3.82
N PRO A 37 3.21 -22.83 -3.76
CA PRO A 37 2.14 -23.17 -2.84
C PRO A 37 2.48 -22.58 -1.47
N PRO A 38 1.52 -21.89 -0.82
CA PRO A 38 1.79 -21.16 0.41
C PRO A 38 2.55 -22.09 1.36
N LYS A 39 3.74 -21.66 1.75
CA LYS A 39 4.53 -22.42 2.73
C LYS A 39 3.65 -22.64 3.96
N PRO A 40 3.72 -23.80 4.63
CA PRO A 40 2.97 -24.02 5.85
C PRO A 40 3.20 -22.84 6.79
N VAL A 41 2.11 -22.15 7.07
CA VAL A 41 2.11 -20.91 7.82
C VAL A 41 2.65 -21.22 9.21
N SER A 42 3.72 -20.56 9.65
CA SER A 42 4.20 -20.74 11.02
C SER A 42 3.06 -20.43 11.99
N THR A 43 3.04 -21.03 13.17
CA THR A 43 1.97 -20.83 14.17
C THR A 43 1.69 -19.35 14.45
N SER A 44 2.73 -18.50 14.36
CA SER A 44 2.66 -17.04 14.46
C SER A 44 2.06 -16.33 13.25
N GLN A 45 2.26 -16.83 12.02
CA GLN A 45 1.62 -16.25 10.85
C GLN A 45 0.15 -16.68 10.73
N ALA A 46 -0.18 -17.88 11.23
CA ALA A 46 -1.53 -18.42 11.17
C ALA A 46 -2.50 -17.65 12.09
N SER A 47 -1.98 -16.98 13.13
CA SER A 47 -2.79 -16.27 14.10
C SER A 47 -3.40 -14.97 13.54
N TYR A 48 -2.63 -14.16 12.80
CA TYR A 48 -3.18 -12.91 12.25
C TYR A 48 -4.05 -13.15 11.02
N PHE A 49 -3.78 -14.19 10.21
CA PHE A 49 -4.69 -14.57 9.12
C PHE A 49 -6.04 -15.03 9.67
N ARG A 50 -6.04 -15.86 10.72
CA ARG A 50 -7.29 -16.23 11.42
C ARG A 50 -8.00 -15.02 12.02
N TRP A 51 -7.25 -14.05 12.56
CA TRP A 51 -7.83 -12.80 13.05
C TRP A 51 -8.45 -11.98 11.92
N LEU A 52 -7.80 -11.89 10.75
CA LEU A 52 -8.35 -11.22 9.56
C LEU A 52 -9.61 -11.91 9.05
N ASP A 53 -9.60 -13.25 8.98
CA ASP A 53 -10.74 -14.06 8.52
C ASP A 53 -11.98 -13.90 9.42
N SER A 54 -11.82 -13.48 10.67
CA SER A 54 -12.93 -13.24 11.59
C SER A 54 -13.53 -11.83 11.50
N GLN A 55 -12.92 -10.93 10.72
CA GLN A 55 -13.40 -9.56 10.54
C GLN A 55 -14.44 -9.46 9.42
N PRO A 56 -15.36 -8.48 9.47
CA PRO A 56 -16.21 -8.17 8.33
C PRO A 56 -15.40 -7.85 7.06
N LYS A 57 -15.97 -8.13 5.89
CA LYS A 57 -15.32 -7.80 4.61
C LYS A 57 -15.06 -6.29 4.51
N SER A 58 -13.87 -5.94 4.05
CA SER A 58 -13.46 -4.54 3.81
C SER A 58 -13.50 -3.64 5.06
N SER A 59 -13.36 -4.20 6.27
CA SER A 59 -13.41 -3.43 7.53
C SER A 59 -12.05 -3.13 8.17
N ILE A 60 -10.97 -3.74 7.69
CA ILE A 60 -9.62 -3.59 8.26
C ILE A 60 -8.74 -2.74 7.35
N LEU A 61 -8.12 -1.72 7.92
CA LEU A 61 -7.11 -0.91 7.26
C LEU A 61 -5.74 -1.61 7.33
N TYR A 62 -5.16 -1.95 6.19
CA TYR A 62 -3.77 -2.40 6.11
C TYR A 62 -2.83 -1.21 5.94
N VAL A 63 -1.79 -1.15 6.79
CA VAL A 63 -0.79 -0.07 6.78
C VAL A 63 0.61 -0.68 6.68
N SER A 64 1.36 -0.28 5.66
CA SER A 64 2.79 -0.61 5.48
C SER A 64 3.49 0.51 4.72
N MET A 65 4.72 0.85 5.13
CA MET A 65 5.59 1.82 4.45
C MET A 65 6.66 1.16 3.56
N GLY A 66 6.66 -0.17 3.49
CA GLY A 66 7.80 -0.91 2.92
C GLY A 66 9.08 -0.75 3.74
N SER A 67 10.14 -1.40 3.30
CA SER A 67 11.45 -1.38 3.98
C SER A 67 12.36 -0.24 3.52
N PHE A 68 12.09 0.37 2.36
CA PHE A 68 12.94 1.41 1.79
C PHE A 68 12.77 2.77 2.48
N LEU A 69 11.57 3.08 2.95
CA LEU A 69 11.25 4.35 3.58
C LEU A 69 11.27 4.20 5.10
N SER A 70 12.00 5.08 5.79
CA SER A 70 12.05 5.10 7.25
C SER A 70 11.36 6.37 7.75
N ALA A 71 10.14 6.26 8.29
CA ALA A 71 9.47 7.37 8.99
C ALA A 71 10.17 7.63 10.32
N SER A 72 10.40 8.88 10.69
CA SER A 72 10.90 9.30 12.01
C SER A 72 10.01 8.81 13.16
N GLY A 73 10.53 8.82 14.40
CA GLY A 73 9.75 8.40 15.57
C GLY A 73 8.51 9.26 15.79
N GLU A 74 8.61 10.55 15.49
CA GLU A 74 7.50 11.51 15.58
C GLU A 74 6.39 11.19 14.56
N GLU A 75 6.76 10.90 13.31
CA GLU A 75 5.81 10.53 12.27
C GLU A 75 5.09 9.22 12.58
N VAL A 76 5.81 8.21 13.08
CA VAL A 76 5.22 6.95 13.54
C VAL A 76 4.26 7.19 14.71
N ASN A 77 4.63 8.04 15.66
CA ASN A 77 3.78 8.39 16.80
C ASN A 77 2.50 9.12 16.37
N GLU A 78 2.60 10.10 15.47
CA GLU A 78 1.44 10.80 14.93
C GLU A 78 0.53 9.87 14.14
N LEU A 79 1.08 8.98 13.30
CA LEU A 79 0.30 7.96 12.61
C LEU A 79 -0.43 7.05 13.59
N SER A 80 0.25 6.60 14.64
CA SER A 80 -0.32 5.78 15.71
C SER A 80 -1.48 6.47 16.42
N LYS A 81 -1.37 7.76 16.74
CA LYS A 81 -2.46 8.56 17.33
C LYS A 81 -3.66 8.64 16.39
N ARG A 82 -3.42 8.91 15.10
CA ARG A 82 -4.49 9.03 14.10
C ARG A 82 -5.20 7.70 13.85
N LEU A 83 -4.47 6.59 13.82
CA LEU A 83 -5.06 5.25 13.71
C LEU A 83 -5.98 4.94 14.89
N ARG A 84 -5.53 5.20 16.12
CA ARG A 84 -6.37 5.03 17.31
C ARG A 84 -7.63 5.91 17.28
N ALA A 85 -7.49 7.17 16.87
CA ALA A 85 -8.62 8.10 16.78
C ALA A 85 -9.60 7.76 15.65
N SER A 86 -9.20 6.95 14.66
CA SER A 86 -10.03 6.65 13.49
C SER A 86 -11.24 5.75 13.80
N GLY A 87 -11.19 4.97 14.90
CA GLY A 87 -12.24 4.00 15.25
C GLY A 87 -12.29 2.76 14.35
N TYR A 88 -11.42 2.65 13.34
CA TYR A 88 -11.34 1.48 12.47
C TYR A 88 -10.39 0.41 13.06
N GLY A 89 -10.69 -0.86 12.79
CA GLY A 89 -9.72 -1.93 12.98
C GLY A 89 -8.57 -1.77 11.97
N TYR A 90 -7.33 -2.00 12.41
CA TYR A 90 -6.16 -1.85 11.55
C TYR A 90 -5.14 -2.97 11.77
N LEU A 91 -4.43 -3.33 10.70
CA LEU A 91 -3.26 -4.19 10.70
C LEU A 91 -2.07 -3.36 10.22
N TRP A 92 -1.13 -3.09 11.12
CA TRP A 92 0.03 -2.25 10.82
C TRP A 92 1.32 -3.06 10.89
N LEU A 93 2.01 -3.15 9.75
CA LEU A 93 3.36 -3.67 9.68
C LEU A 93 4.36 -2.52 9.84
N HIS A 94 5.04 -2.47 10.99
CA HIS A 94 6.09 -1.49 11.26
C HIS A 94 7.40 -2.21 11.66
N GLU A 95 8.52 -1.70 11.19
CA GLU A 95 9.85 -2.12 11.64
C GLU A 95 10.07 -1.59 13.08
N PRO A 96 10.56 -2.40 14.03
CA PRO A 96 11.03 -1.90 15.31
C PRO A 96 12.32 -1.11 15.11
N ARG A 97 12.35 0.16 15.49
CA ARG A 97 13.64 0.86 15.67
C ARG A 97 14.34 0.26 16.89
N GLN A 98 15.54 -0.29 16.68
CA GLN A 98 16.55 -0.45 17.74
C GLN A 98 17.07 0.93 18.14
#